data_AF-A0A3B8I6L5-F1
#
_entry.id   AF-A0A3B8I6L5-F1
#
_cell.length_a   1.000
_cell.length_b   1.000
_cell.length_c   1.000
_cell.angle_alpha   90.00
_cell.angle_beta   90.00
_cell.angle_gamma   90.00
#
_symmetry.space_group_name_H-M   'P 1'
#
loop_
_entity.id
_entity.type
_entity.pdbx_description
1 polymer ?
#
loop_
_entity_poly.entity_id
_entity_poly.type
_entity_poly.pdbx_seq_one_letter_code
_entity_poly.pdbx_strand_id
1 'polypeptide(L)'
;HGVSENDYGGGLRLLDTASFTLDILQRIYGDSADEPFELAIAGYGTGKSHLGLTLACLCSQPNSKISKEILQNLSMADAVIGQKAKAQLKNAQPFLVVTLNGMQDFDLNGEIIRQILRVLNQAGLDTSVLENLRPRFRTAQVFTESFYDALISDYNIQFGDTHRFEDIIEALKSQDEDTFWRVSLIYEQKMGSPIHAVGQESLHDFMRVAKEAYCGPNKSFAGILIIFDEFGRYLEFSVQKPHIAGSGALQQLFECVQANGDRVFLLSFIQ
;
A
#
# COMPACT_ATOMS: atom_id res chain seq x y z
N HIS A 1 26.70 11.56 10.87
CA HIS A 1 26.65 12.42 9.68
C HIS A 1 25.26 13.02 9.60
N GLY A 2 25.12 14.29 9.96
CA GLY A 2 23.86 15.04 9.87
C GLY A 2 24.04 16.15 8.85
N VAL A 3 23.01 16.40 8.05
CA VAL A 3 22.97 17.48 7.07
C VAL A 3 22.65 18.79 7.79
N SER A 4 23.26 19.90 7.37
CA SER A 4 23.04 21.22 7.96
C SER A 4 22.09 22.07 7.11
N GLU A 5 21.42 23.04 7.74
CA GLU A 5 20.46 23.94 7.06
C GLU A 5 21.10 24.80 5.96
N ASN A 6 22.43 24.91 5.99
CA ASN A 6 23.20 25.60 4.95
C ASN A 6 23.41 24.75 3.68
N ASP A 7 23.09 23.45 3.70
CA ASP A 7 23.29 22.54 2.56
C ASP A 7 22.12 22.56 1.56
N TYR A 8 20.97 23.12 1.94
CA TYR A 8 19.80 23.29 1.05
C TYR A 8 19.40 24.75 0.95
N GLY A 9 19.35 25.28 -0.27
CA GLY A 9 18.94 26.66 -0.52
C GLY A 9 17.48 26.91 -0.11
N GLY A 10 17.29 27.46 1.10
CA GLY A 10 16.18 28.33 1.51
C GLY A 10 14.74 27.79 1.50
N GLY A 11 14.45 26.59 1.01
CA GLY A 11 13.07 26.07 0.87
C GLY A 11 12.76 24.79 1.64
N LEU A 12 13.77 24.01 2.04
CA LEU A 12 13.59 22.73 2.72
C LEU A 12 13.86 22.90 4.21
N ARG A 13 12.84 22.70 5.04
CA ARG A 13 12.98 22.72 6.50
C ARG A 13 13.61 21.41 6.96
N LEU A 14 14.80 21.47 7.55
CA LEU A 14 15.35 20.31 8.24
C LEU A 14 14.48 19.97 9.45
N LEU A 15 14.09 18.71 9.53
CA LEU A 15 13.27 18.18 10.61
C LEU A 15 13.93 16.90 11.12
N ASP A 16 14.08 16.80 12.45
CA ASP A 16 14.54 15.57 13.07
C ASP A 16 13.44 14.49 13.05
N THR A 17 13.82 13.23 13.24
CA THR A 17 12.90 12.09 13.12
C THR A 17 11.82 12.06 14.21
N ALA A 18 12.08 12.62 15.41
CA ALA A 18 11.08 12.67 16.47
C ALA A 18 10.02 13.73 16.14
N SER A 19 10.44 14.92 15.73
CA SER A 19 9.55 15.98 15.27
C SER A 19 8.73 15.56 14.05
N PHE A 20 9.37 14.91 13.07
CA PHE A 20 8.69 14.34 11.89
C PHE A 20 7.65 13.29 12.29
N THR A 21 8.00 12.38 13.20
CA THR A 21 7.06 11.37 13.68
C THR A 21 5.83 11.99 14.33
N LEU A 22 6.02 13.02 15.18
CA LEU A 22 4.90 13.71 15.80
C LEU A 22 4.03 14.44 14.77
N ASP A 23 4.63 15.10 13.78
CA ASP A 23 3.91 15.79 12.72
C ASP A 23 3.00 14.83 11.95
N ILE A 24 3.54 13.69 11.50
CA ILE A 24 2.75 12.64 10.83
C ILE A 24 1.60 12.17 11.71
N LEU A 25 1.85 11.86 12.99
CA LEU A 25 0.81 11.41 13.92
C LEU A 25 -0.28 12.47 14.09
N GLN A 26 0.08 13.74 14.19
CA GLN A 26 -0.87 14.84 14.33
C GLN A 26 -1.70 15.04 13.05
N ARG A 27 -1.13 14.82 11.87
CA ARG A 27 -1.84 14.97 10.59
C ARG A 27 -2.83 13.83 10.34
N ILE A 28 -2.46 12.59 10.68
CA ILE A 28 -3.34 11.44 10.42
C ILE A 28 -4.38 11.21 11.53
N TYR A 29 -4.09 11.59 12.78
CA TYR A 29 -5.03 11.43 13.91
C TYR A 29 -5.71 12.72 14.35
N GLY A 30 -5.24 13.90 13.91
CA GLY A 30 -5.82 15.19 14.26
C GLY A 30 -6.92 15.66 13.31
N ASP A 31 -7.52 16.80 13.65
CA ASP A 31 -8.62 17.41 12.89
C ASP A 31 -8.16 18.27 11.70
N SER A 32 -6.84 18.41 11.49
CA SER A 32 -6.25 19.29 10.49
C SER A 32 -5.49 18.49 9.42
N ALA A 33 -6.17 18.16 8.33
CA ALA A 33 -5.51 17.66 7.13
C ALA A 33 -5.64 18.71 6.02
N ASP A 34 -4.73 19.69 6.00
CA ASP A 34 -4.66 20.67 4.89
C ASP A 34 -4.21 19.97 3.59
N GLU A 35 -3.38 18.92 3.67
CA GLU A 35 -3.00 18.06 2.53
C GLU A 35 -2.77 16.59 2.95
N PRO A 36 -3.30 15.59 2.20
CA PRO A 36 -3.15 14.16 2.51
C PRO A 36 -1.84 13.54 2.00
N PHE A 37 -0.79 14.37 1.83
CA PHE A 37 0.49 13.97 1.27
C PHE A 37 1.65 14.45 2.14
N GLU A 38 2.67 13.62 2.31
CA GLU A 38 3.96 14.05 2.84
C GLU A 38 5.10 13.41 2.06
N LEU A 39 6.14 14.20 1.77
CA LEU A 39 7.35 13.75 1.10
C LEU A 39 8.56 13.99 1.99
N ALA A 40 9.14 12.90 2.50
CA ALA A 40 10.37 12.95 3.29
C ALA A 40 11.60 12.70 2.40
N ILE A 41 12.51 13.68 2.35
CA ILE A 41 13.77 13.60 1.61
C ILE A 41 14.91 13.42 2.60
N ALA A 42 15.70 12.34 2.45
CA ALA A 42 16.92 12.18 3.22
C ALA A 42 17.95 11.34 2.48
N GLY A 43 19.25 11.63 2.67
CA GLY A 43 20.34 10.92 2.00
C GLY A 43 20.39 9.42 2.28
N TYR A 44 21.20 8.69 1.50
CA TYR A 44 21.38 7.25 1.66
C TYR A 44 21.89 6.88 3.07
N GLY A 45 21.40 5.77 3.63
CA GLY A 45 21.85 5.25 4.92
C GLY A 45 21.41 6.05 6.16
N THR A 46 20.53 7.04 6.01
CA THR A 46 20.02 7.88 7.12
C THR A 46 18.90 7.24 7.95
N GLY A 47 18.47 6.02 7.59
CA GLY A 47 17.45 5.27 8.33
C GLY A 47 16.00 5.50 7.88
N LYS A 48 15.76 6.02 6.66
CA LYS A 48 14.40 6.23 6.09
C LYS A 48 13.50 5.00 6.15
N SER A 49 13.96 3.87 5.62
CA SER A 49 13.20 2.60 5.64
C SER A 49 12.87 2.14 7.07
N HIS A 50 13.81 2.36 8.01
CA HIS A 50 13.59 2.06 9.42
C HIS A 50 12.53 3.01 10.02
N LEU A 51 12.55 4.30 9.68
CA LEU A 51 11.54 5.26 10.09
C LEU A 51 10.15 4.92 9.51
N GLY A 52 10.08 4.58 8.23
CA GLY A 52 8.86 4.11 7.58
C GLY A 52 8.27 2.88 8.28
N LEU A 53 9.11 1.89 8.62
CA LEU A 53 8.69 0.72 9.40
C LEU A 53 8.23 1.08 10.82
N THR A 54 8.92 2.02 11.47
CA THR A 54 8.58 2.51 12.80
C THR A 54 7.18 3.15 12.80
N LEU A 55 6.91 4.02 11.81
CA LEU A 55 5.60 4.64 11.61
C LEU A 55 4.53 3.62 11.26
N ALA A 56 4.84 2.65 10.39
CA ALA A 56 3.94 1.54 10.06
C ALA A 56 3.51 0.77 11.31
N CYS A 57 4.46 0.47 12.21
CA CYS A 57 4.17 -0.23 13.46
C CYS A 57 3.31 0.59 14.41
N LEU A 58 3.68 1.86 14.65
CA LEU A 58 2.90 2.79 15.48
C LEU A 58 1.46 2.93 15.00
N CYS A 59 1.26 3.05 13.68
CA CYS A 59 -0.06 3.34 13.12
C CYS A 59 -0.93 2.08 12.95
N SER A 60 -0.34 0.94 12.59
CA SER A 60 -1.09 -0.32 12.43
C SER A 60 -1.46 -0.96 13.77
N GLN A 61 -0.63 -0.77 14.80
CA GLN A 61 -0.83 -1.40 16.11
C GLN A 61 -0.51 -0.43 17.26
N PRO A 62 -1.27 0.66 17.43
CA PRO A 62 -0.94 1.74 18.36
C PRO A 62 -0.85 1.29 19.84
N ASN A 63 -1.56 0.22 20.19
CA ASN A 63 -1.60 -0.32 21.56
C ASN A 63 -0.62 -1.49 21.82
N SER A 64 0.18 -1.88 20.82
CA SER A 64 1.12 -3.01 20.92
C SER A 64 2.27 -2.74 21.89
N LYS A 65 2.96 -3.81 22.32
CA LYS A 65 4.19 -3.69 23.11
C LYS A 65 5.27 -2.92 22.34
N ILE A 66 5.40 -3.19 21.04
CA ILE A 66 6.40 -2.55 20.16
C ILE A 66 6.12 -1.04 20.05
N SER A 67 4.87 -0.64 19.84
CA SER A 67 4.49 0.77 19.79
C SER A 67 4.80 1.51 21.10
N LYS A 68 4.63 0.85 22.26
CA LYS A 68 5.01 1.41 23.56
C LYS A 68 6.53 1.61 23.68
N GLU A 69 7.33 0.67 23.20
CA GLU A 69 8.80 0.79 23.16
C GLU A 69 9.25 1.91 22.23
N ILE A 70 8.64 2.04 21.05
CA ILE A 70 8.90 3.16 20.13
C ILE A 70 8.58 4.51 20.78
N LEU A 71 7.43 4.63 21.44
CA LEU A 71 7.03 5.85 22.16
C LEU A 71 7.96 6.16 23.34
N GLN A 72 8.55 5.14 23.97
CA GLN A 72 9.57 5.33 25.00
C GLN A 72 10.87 5.88 24.42
N ASN A 73 11.31 5.35 23.26
CA ASN A 73 12.48 5.86 22.55
C ASN A 73 12.28 7.32 22.11
N LEU A 74 11.08 7.69 21.65
CA LEU A 74 10.73 9.08 21.36
C LEU A 74 10.85 9.96 22.61
N SER A 75 10.34 9.51 23.77
CA SER A 75 10.49 10.25 25.04
C SER A 75 11.94 10.38 25.51
N MET A 76 12.81 9.42 25.17
CA MET A 76 14.24 9.50 25.48
C MET A 76 14.97 10.51 24.60
N ALA A 77 14.56 10.63 23.32
CA ALA A 77 15.10 11.62 22.40
C ALA A 77 14.59 13.03 22.73
N ASP A 78 13.28 13.18 22.98
CA ASP A 78 12.65 14.43 23.40
C ASP A 78 11.39 14.13 24.24
N ALA A 79 11.42 14.54 25.51
CA ALA A 79 10.35 14.27 26.46
C ALA A 79 9.01 14.93 26.09
N VAL A 80 9.05 16.13 25.51
CA VAL A 80 7.85 16.89 25.13
C VAL A 80 7.20 16.26 23.91
N ILE A 81 7.99 15.94 22.88
CA ILE A 81 7.51 15.24 21.69
C ILE A 81 6.95 13.88 22.07
N GLY A 82 7.68 13.10 22.87
CA GLY A 82 7.21 11.79 23.32
C GLY A 82 5.90 11.86 24.12
N GLN A 83 5.71 12.88 24.96
CA GLN A 83 4.44 13.10 25.67
C GLN A 83 3.29 13.42 24.70
N LYS A 84 3.52 14.29 23.72
CA LYS A 84 2.52 14.63 22.69
C LYS A 84 2.15 13.42 21.83
N ALA A 85 3.13 12.65 21.37
CA ALA A 85 2.91 11.44 20.58
C ALA A 85 2.11 10.39 21.38
N LYS A 86 2.43 10.18 22.66
CA LYS A 86 1.66 9.32 23.56
C LYS A 86 0.22 9.78 23.74
N ALA A 87 0.00 11.10 23.84
CA ALA A 87 -1.33 11.66 23.94
C ALA A 87 -2.14 11.43 22.65
N GLN A 88 -1.52 11.60 21.48
CA GLN A 88 -2.17 11.36 20.18
C GLN A 88 -2.58 9.90 20.00
N LEU A 89 -1.71 8.96 20.38
CA LEU A 89 -2.01 7.53 20.24
C LEU A 89 -2.88 6.96 21.37
N LYS A 90 -3.26 7.78 22.36
CA LYS A 90 -4.09 7.33 23.48
C LYS A 90 -5.49 6.98 22.98
N ASN A 91 -5.84 5.70 23.01
CA ASN A 91 -7.09 5.17 22.46
C ASN A 91 -7.22 5.35 20.93
N ALA A 92 -6.11 5.56 20.23
CA ALA A 92 -6.12 5.63 18.79
C ALA A 92 -6.57 4.30 18.19
N GLN A 93 -7.47 4.40 17.22
CA GLN A 93 -7.88 3.30 16.35
C GLN A 93 -6.76 3.05 15.33
N PRO A 94 -6.43 1.79 14.99
CA PRO A 94 -5.35 1.51 14.04
C PRO A 94 -5.65 2.05 12.64
N PHE A 95 -4.61 2.28 11.86
CA PHE A 95 -4.69 2.54 10.42
C PHE A 95 -4.51 1.25 9.62
N LEU A 96 -5.18 1.16 8.47
CA LEU A 96 -4.85 0.19 7.45
C LEU A 96 -3.57 0.66 6.76
N VAL A 97 -2.44 0.09 7.16
CA VAL A 97 -1.13 0.51 6.65
C VAL A 97 -0.78 -0.29 5.40
N VAL A 98 -0.56 0.41 4.28
CA VAL A 98 -0.08 -0.13 3.01
C VAL A 98 1.37 0.27 2.85
N THR A 99 2.28 -0.69 2.77
CA THR A 99 3.72 -0.42 2.56
C THR A 99 4.14 -0.79 1.15
N LEU A 100 4.74 0.15 0.43
CA LEU A 100 5.26 -0.04 -0.93
C LEU A 100 6.78 0.09 -0.91
N ASN A 101 7.47 -0.81 -1.62
CA ASN A 101 8.92 -0.79 -1.75
C ASN A 101 9.32 -0.45 -3.18
N GLY A 102 9.71 0.79 -3.40
CA GLY A 102 10.07 1.30 -4.72
C GLY A 102 11.25 0.61 -5.39
N MET A 103 12.03 -0.23 -4.69
CA MET A 103 13.10 -1.06 -5.26
C MET A 103 12.61 -2.24 -6.10
N GLN A 104 11.31 -2.54 -6.06
CA GLN A 104 10.70 -3.58 -6.88
C GLN A 104 10.08 -2.97 -8.15
N ASP A 105 10.10 -3.73 -9.24
CA ASP A 105 9.38 -3.38 -10.48
C ASP A 105 8.00 -4.04 -10.38
N PHE A 106 6.93 -3.24 -10.31
CA PHE A 106 5.55 -3.74 -10.16
C PHE A 106 4.53 -2.79 -10.80
N ASP A 107 3.31 -3.28 -11.04
CA ASP A 107 2.16 -2.42 -11.36
C ASP A 107 1.63 -1.77 -10.08
N LEU A 108 1.66 -0.43 -10.02
CA LEU A 108 1.37 0.32 -8.79
C LEU A 108 -0.06 0.07 -8.27
N ASN A 109 -1.03 0.06 -9.18
CA ASN A 109 -2.43 -0.08 -8.81
C ASN A 109 -2.70 -1.47 -8.25
N GLY A 110 -2.21 -2.50 -8.94
CA GLY A 110 -2.29 -3.90 -8.50
C GLY A 110 -1.62 -4.10 -7.15
N GLU A 111 -0.43 -3.53 -6.94
CA GLU A 111 0.29 -3.68 -5.67
C GLU A 111 -0.45 -3.03 -4.49
N ILE A 112 -1.01 -1.84 -4.66
CA ILE A 112 -1.82 -1.19 -3.61
C ILE A 112 -3.04 -2.03 -3.26
N ILE A 113 -3.77 -2.52 -4.28
CA ILE A 113 -4.96 -3.36 -4.08
C ILE A 113 -4.58 -4.64 -3.33
N ARG A 114 -3.51 -5.32 -3.77
CA ARG A 114 -3.01 -6.54 -3.17
C ARG A 114 -2.64 -6.35 -1.70
N GLN A 115 -1.96 -5.26 -1.36
CA GLN A 115 -1.58 -4.96 0.03
C GLN A 115 -2.79 -4.63 0.90
N ILE A 116 -3.80 -3.89 0.38
CA ILE A 116 -5.04 -3.63 1.11
C ILE A 116 -5.77 -4.95 1.41
N LEU A 117 -5.99 -5.79 0.39
CA LEU A 117 -6.65 -7.09 0.57
C LEU A 117 -5.89 -7.97 1.57
N ARG A 118 -4.55 -7.97 1.49
CA ARG A 118 -3.70 -8.72 2.42
C ARG A 118 -3.93 -8.29 3.87
N VAL A 119 -3.93 -6.98 4.16
CA VAL A 119 -4.14 -6.47 5.51
C VAL A 119 -5.55 -6.81 6.02
N LEU A 120 -6.57 -6.65 5.17
CA LEU A 120 -7.96 -6.98 5.52
C LEU A 120 -8.14 -8.48 5.83
N ASN A 121 -7.57 -9.35 4.97
CA ASN A 121 -7.60 -10.79 5.17
C ASN A 121 -6.86 -11.23 6.44
N GLN A 122 -5.69 -10.64 6.72
CA GLN A 122 -4.95 -10.88 7.96
C GLN A 122 -5.72 -10.45 9.21
N ALA A 123 -6.55 -9.42 9.10
CA ALA A 123 -7.47 -8.99 10.15
C ALA A 123 -8.75 -9.83 10.24
N GLY A 124 -8.95 -10.82 9.35
CA GLY A 124 -10.13 -11.67 9.31
C GLY A 124 -11.41 -10.94 8.88
N LEU A 125 -11.28 -9.84 8.12
CA LEU A 125 -12.41 -9.05 7.64
C LEU A 125 -12.93 -9.61 6.32
N ASP A 126 -14.25 -9.53 6.10
CA ASP A 126 -14.86 -9.92 4.83
C ASP A 126 -14.49 -8.92 3.73
N THR A 127 -13.79 -9.40 2.69
CA THR A 127 -13.32 -8.62 1.54
C THR A 127 -14.26 -8.69 0.34
N SER A 128 -15.40 -9.38 0.44
CA SER A 128 -16.31 -9.64 -0.69
C SER A 128 -16.72 -8.37 -1.46
N VAL A 129 -16.96 -7.26 -0.75
CA VAL A 129 -17.33 -5.97 -1.36
C VAL A 129 -16.25 -5.39 -2.28
N LEU A 130 -14.97 -5.67 -1.99
CA LEU A 130 -13.85 -5.25 -2.82
C LEU A 130 -13.58 -6.23 -3.96
N GLU A 131 -13.71 -7.54 -3.69
CA GLU A 131 -13.53 -8.58 -4.70
C GLU A 131 -14.55 -8.45 -5.84
N ASN A 132 -15.79 -8.09 -5.50
CA ASN A 132 -16.87 -7.87 -6.46
C ASN A 132 -16.63 -6.68 -7.41
N LEU A 133 -15.70 -5.77 -7.09
CA LEU A 133 -15.31 -4.69 -8.01
C LEU A 133 -14.48 -5.18 -9.20
N ARG A 134 -13.80 -6.33 -9.05
CA ARG A 134 -12.87 -6.89 -10.04
C ARG A 134 -13.24 -8.36 -10.34
N PRO A 135 -14.43 -8.62 -10.89
CA PRO A 135 -14.96 -9.98 -11.07
C PRO A 135 -14.11 -10.85 -12.00
N ARG A 136 -13.25 -10.26 -12.85
CA ARG A 136 -12.35 -11.00 -13.73
C ARG A 136 -11.44 -12.00 -13.00
N PHE A 137 -10.99 -11.67 -11.79
CA PHE A 137 -10.17 -12.58 -10.99
C PHE A 137 -10.96 -13.81 -10.57
N ARG A 138 -12.23 -13.64 -10.23
CA ARG A 138 -13.13 -14.76 -9.93
C ARG A 138 -13.35 -15.64 -11.16
N THR A 139 -13.52 -15.06 -12.34
CA THR A 139 -13.61 -15.81 -13.59
C THR A 139 -12.35 -16.63 -13.84
N ALA A 140 -11.17 -16.03 -13.68
CA ALA A 140 -9.89 -16.72 -13.81
C ALA A 140 -9.71 -17.83 -12.77
N GLN A 141 -10.16 -17.60 -11.53
CA GLN A 141 -10.14 -18.60 -10.46
C GLN A 141 -11.02 -19.79 -10.81
N VAL A 142 -12.29 -19.56 -11.14
CA VAL A 142 -13.25 -20.63 -11.49
C VAL A 142 -12.76 -21.42 -12.70
N PHE A 143 -12.20 -20.74 -13.70
CA PHE A 143 -11.58 -21.40 -14.85
C PHE A 143 -10.42 -22.30 -14.42
N THR A 144 -9.51 -21.77 -13.59
CA THR A 144 -8.37 -22.54 -13.09
C THR A 144 -8.83 -23.74 -12.28
N GLU A 145 -9.72 -23.56 -11.31
CA GLU A 145 -10.30 -24.65 -10.51
C GLU A 145 -10.97 -25.73 -11.36
N SER A 146 -11.62 -25.35 -12.46
CA SER A 146 -12.38 -26.29 -13.30
C SER A 146 -11.52 -27.05 -14.31
N PHE A 147 -10.43 -26.44 -14.80
CA PHE A 147 -9.70 -26.94 -15.96
C PHE A 147 -8.21 -27.18 -15.72
N TYR A 148 -7.68 -26.94 -14.51
CA TYR A 148 -6.26 -27.06 -14.21
C TYR A 148 -5.66 -28.40 -14.65
N ASP A 149 -6.24 -29.53 -14.21
CA ASP A 149 -5.74 -30.86 -14.55
C ASP A 149 -5.81 -31.15 -16.06
N ALA A 150 -6.89 -30.71 -16.71
CA ALA A 150 -7.10 -30.92 -18.15
C ALA A 150 -6.15 -30.06 -19.02
N LEU A 151 -5.68 -28.93 -18.48
CA LEU A 151 -4.84 -27.94 -19.18
C LEU A 151 -3.44 -27.83 -18.57
N ILE A 152 -2.99 -28.85 -17.82
CA ILE A 152 -1.73 -28.79 -17.06
C ILE A 152 -0.53 -28.43 -17.93
N SER A 153 -0.50 -28.87 -19.19
CA SER A 153 0.56 -28.50 -20.14
C SER A 153 0.59 -27.01 -20.45
N ASP A 154 -0.57 -26.37 -20.58
CA ASP A 154 -0.66 -24.92 -20.84
C ASP A 154 -0.24 -24.13 -19.59
N TYR A 155 -0.59 -24.62 -18.39
CA TYR A 155 -0.12 -24.06 -17.13
C TYR A 155 1.40 -24.22 -16.96
N ASN A 156 1.99 -25.37 -17.31
CA ASN A 156 3.44 -25.56 -17.32
C ASN A 156 4.14 -24.57 -18.26
N ILE A 157 3.56 -24.28 -19.43
CA ILE A 157 4.13 -23.30 -20.37
C ILE A 157 4.12 -21.89 -19.75
N GLN A 158 3.03 -21.50 -19.08
CA GLN A 158 2.89 -20.14 -18.55
C GLN A 158 3.59 -19.93 -17.21
N PHE A 159 3.65 -20.95 -16.35
CA PHE A 159 4.14 -20.84 -14.96
C PHE A 159 5.42 -21.64 -14.69
N GLY A 160 5.89 -22.43 -15.66
CA GLY A 160 7.00 -23.38 -15.51
C GLY A 160 6.58 -24.68 -14.84
N ASP A 161 7.41 -25.72 -14.92
CA ASP A 161 7.05 -27.08 -14.46
C ASP A 161 6.99 -27.25 -12.93
N THR A 162 7.46 -26.26 -12.16
CA THR A 162 7.52 -26.33 -10.69
C THR A 162 6.38 -25.58 -9.99
N HIS A 163 5.41 -25.09 -10.75
CA HIS A 163 4.28 -24.35 -10.19
C HIS A 163 3.34 -25.28 -9.41
N ARG A 164 2.56 -24.70 -8.49
CA ARG A 164 1.52 -25.41 -7.76
C ARG A 164 0.18 -24.77 -8.01
N PHE A 165 -0.86 -25.61 -8.10
CA PHE A 165 -2.25 -25.17 -8.19
C PHE A 165 -2.61 -24.18 -7.08
N GLU A 166 -2.25 -24.50 -5.83
CA GLU A 166 -2.59 -23.67 -4.68
C GLU A 166 -1.99 -22.26 -4.78
N ASP A 167 -0.76 -22.15 -5.28
CA ASP A 167 -0.05 -20.87 -5.41
C ASP A 167 -0.75 -19.98 -6.45
N ILE A 168 -1.23 -20.55 -7.57
CA ILE A 168 -1.99 -19.82 -8.59
C ILE A 168 -3.32 -19.34 -8.02
N ILE A 169 -4.04 -20.20 -7.31
CA ILE A 169 -5.34 -19.84 -6.71
C ILE A 169 -5.16 -18.76 -5.64
N GLU A 170 -4.13 -18.86 -4.79
CA GLU A 170 -3.83 -17.85 -3.78
C GLU A 170 -3.46 -16.51 -4.43
N ALA A 171 -2.64 -16.53 -5.48
CA ALA A 171 -2.28 -15.33 -6.22
C ALA A 171 -3.53 -14.66 -6.87
N LEU A 172 -4.42 -15.43 -7.50
CA LEU A 172 -5.68 -14.92 -8.05
C LEU A 172 -6.61 -14.34 -6.97
N LYS A 173 -6.70 -14.98 -5.79
CA LYS A 173 -7.46 -14.45 -4.64
C LYS A 173 -6.88 -13.15 -4.11
N SER A 174 -5.56 -13.03 -4.11
CA SER A 174 -4.87 -11.78 -3.78
C SER A 174 -4.91 -10.73 -4.91
N GLN A 175 -5.58 -11.05 -6.01
CA GLN A 175 -5.73 -10.22 -7.21
C GLN A 175 -4.41 -9.82 -7.87
N ASP A 176 -3.48 -10.77 -7.93
CA ASP A 176 -2.19 -10.63 -8.61
C ASP A 176 -2.36 -10.53 -10.14
N GLU A 177 -1.92 -9.39 -10.70
CA GLU A 177 -2.12 -9.07 -12.13
C GLU A 177 -1.32 -9.96 -13.08
N ASP A 178 -0.08 -10.34 -12.71
CA ASP A 178 0.75 -11.20 -13.56
C ASP A 178 0.15 -12.60 -13.66
N THR A 179 -0.26 -13.17 -12.52
CA THR A 179 -0.97 -14.45 -12.48
C THR A 179 -2.25 -14.40 -13.27
N PHE A 180 -3.06 -13.35 -13.10
CA PHE A 180 -4.27 -13.17 -13.90
C PHE A 180 -3.97 -13.11 -15.39
N TRP A 181 -2.96 -12.34 -15.80
CA TRP A 181 -2.57 -12.22 -17.21
C TRP A 181 -2.19 -13.58 -17.81
N ARG A 182 -1.33 -14.35 -17.12
CA ARG A 182 -0.93 -15.70 -17.53
C ARG A 182 -2.11 -16.65 -17.66
N VAL A 183 -3.03 -16.65 -16.68
CA VAL A 183 -4.25 -17.46 -16.74
C VAL A 183 -5.15 -16.99 -17.89
N SER A 184 -5.26 -15.68 -18.12
CA SER A 184 -6.06 -15.13 -19.21
C SER A 184 -5.52 -15.53 -20.58
N LEU A 185 -4.21 -15.70 -20.75
CA LEU A 185 -3.64 -16.24 -22.00
C LEU A 185 -4.11 -17.68 -22.26
N ILE A 186 -4.10 -18.53 -21.23
CA ILE A 186 -4.60 -19.91 -21.34
C ILE A 186 -6.10 -19.87 -21.66
N TYR A 187 -6.85 -19.04 -20.95
CA TYR A 187 -8.29 -18.87 -21.16
C TYR A 187 -8.60 -18.46 -22.60
N GLU A 188 -7.95 -17.43 -23.13
CA GLU A 188 -8.18 -16.93 -24.49
C GLU A 188 -7.86 -17.99 -25.54
N GLN A 189 -6.77 -18.73 -25.38
CA GLN A 189 -6.40 -19.81 -26.28
C GLN A 189 -7.43 -20.95 -26.33
N LYS A 190 -8.08 -21.27 -25.20
CA LYS A 190 -9.02 -22.40 -25.11
C LYS A 190 -10.47 -22.01 -25.36
N MET A 191 -10.86 -20.80 -24.95
CA MET A 191 -12.23 -20.30 -25.03
C MET A 191 -12.46 -19.40 -26.26
N GLY A 192 -11.39 -18.96 -26.94
CA GLY A 192 -11.46 -18.15 -28.16
C GLY A 192 -11.74 -16.65 -27.93
N SER A 193 -11.82 -16.20 -26.68
CA SER A 193 -11.98 -14.80 -26.30
C SER A 193 -11.31 -14.53 -24.95
N PRO A 194 -10.74 -13.33 -24.71
CA PRO A 194 -10.10 -13.01 -23.44
C PRO A 194 -11.11 -12.78 -22.31
N ILE A 195 -10.65 -12.85 -21.06
CA ILE A 195 -11.45 -12.42 -19.91
C ILE A 195 -11.51 -10.89 -19.92
N HIS A 196 -12.68 -10.34 -20.17
CA HIS A 196 -12.87 -8.88 -20.17
C HIS A 196 -13.02 -8.34 -18.74
N ALA A 197 -12.43 -7.18 -18.50
CA ALA A 197 -12.74 -6.38 -17.32
C ALA A 197 -14.21 -5.92 -17.41
N VAL A 198 -14.98 -6.18 -16.34
CA VAL A 198 -16.39 -5.80 -16.24
C VAL A 198 -16.60 -5.14 -14.89
N GLY A 199 -17.04 -3.87 -14.89
CA GLY A 199 -17.33 -3.12 -13.66
C GLY A 199 -16.33 -2.00 -13.37
N GLN A 200 -16.31 -1.54 -12.11
CA GLN A 200 -15.47 -0.46 -11.62
C GLN A 200 -14.13 -1.00 -11.10
N GLU A 201 -13.22 -1.37 -12.01
CA GLU A 201 -11.90 -1.89 -11.66
C GLU A 201 -10.85 -0.81 -11.36
N SER A 202 -11.26 0.47 -11.30
CA SER A 202 -10.35 1.59 -11.08
C SER A 202 -9.81 1.61 -9.64
N LEU A 203 -8.57 2.08 -9.47
CA LEU A 203 -8.00 2.31 -8.13
C LEU A 203 -8.87 3.30 -7.32
N HIS A 204 -9.46 4.29 -7.99
CA HIS A 204 -10.35 5.27 -7.37
C HIS A 204 -11.56 4.63 -6.70
N ASP A 205 -12.28 3.78 -7.44
CA ASP A 205 -13.46 3.10 -6.91
C ASP A 205 -13.09 2.10 -5.84
N PHE A 206 -11.99 1.36 -6.04
CA PHE A 206 -11.48 0.43 -5.05
C PHE A 206 -11.14 1.12 -3.73
N MET A 207 -10.36 2.21 -3.76
CA MET A 207 -9.96 2.96 -2.57
C MET A 207 -11.17 3.60 -1.87
N ARG A 208 -12.10 4.16 -2.65
CA ARG A 208 -13.34 4.73 -2.12
C ARG A 208 -14.14 3.67 -1.37
N VAL A 209 -14.39 2.52 -1.98
CA VAL A 209 -15.15 1.42 -1.34
C VAL A 209 -14.39 0.86 -0.13
N ALA A 210 -13.06 0.73 -0.20
CA ALA A 210 -12.25 0.28 0.94
C ALA A 210 -12.36 1.25 2.13
N LYS A 211 -12.26 2.56 1.87
CA LYS A 211 -12.49 3.60 2.88
C LYS A 211 -13.90 3.52 3.45
N GLU A 212 -14.91 3.46 2.58
CA GLU A 212 -16.33 3.41 2.95
C GLU A 212 -16.74 2.13 3.69
N ALA A 213 -16.05 1.02 3.49
CA ALA A 213 -16.33 -0.24 4.18
C ALA A 213 -15.57 -0.34 5.51
N TYR A 214 -14.27 -0.01 5.54
CA TYR A 214 -13.39 -0.38 6.67
C TYR A 214 -12.84 0.79 7.49
N CYS A 215 -12.97 2.03 7.01
CA CYS A 215 -12.40 3.21 7.67
C CYS A 215 -13.43 4.17 8.29
N GLY A 216 -13.14 4.67 9.49
CA GLY A 216 -13.90 5.69 10.21
C GLY A 216 -14.49 5.20 11.55
N PRO A 217 -15.34 6.03 12.17
CA PRO A 217 -15.96 5.71 13.45
C PRO A 217 -16.72 4.38 13.41
N ASN A 218 -16.55 3.55 14.44
CA ASN A 218 -17.17 2.23 14.58
C ASN A 218 -16.75 1.17 13.55
N LYS A 219 -15.67 1.39 12.80
CA LYS A 219 -15.09 0.40 11.88
C LYS A 219 -13.75 -0.13 12.38
N SER A 220 -13.10 -0.97 11.59
CA SER A 220 -11.83 -1.61 11.99
C SER A 220 -10.65 -0.62 11.99
N PHE A 221 -10.65 0.37 11.10
CA PHE A 221 -9.53 1.30 10.94
C PHE A 221 -9.96 2.77 11.01
N ALA A 222 -9.08 3.66 11.46
CA ALA A 222 -9.31 5.10 11.41
C ALA A 222 -9.27 5.62 9.96
N GLY A 223 -8.30 5.12 9.20
CA GLY A 223 -8.04 5.50 7.81
C GLY A 223 -7.04 4.54 7.15
N ILE A 224 -6.59 4.90 5.95
CA ILE A 224 -5.59 4.17 5.17
C ILE A 224 -4.32 5.03 5.14
N LEU A 225 -3.20 4.44 5.55
CA LEU A 225 -1.88 5.08 5.50
C LEU A 225 -1.02 4.34 4.48
N ILE A 226 -0.71 4.98 3.37
CA ILE A 226 0.21 4.46 2.36
C ILE A 226 1.60 4.99 2.68
N ILE A 227 2.56 4.08 2.90
CA ILE A 227 3.97 4.39 3.11
C ILE A 227 4.75 3.87 1.91
N PHE A 228 5.29 4.78 1.12
CA PHE A 228 6.05 4.47 -0.09
C PHE A 228 7.54 4.70 0.17
N ASP A 229 8.26 3.62 0.44
CA ASP A 229 9.71 3.65 0.58
C ASP A 229 10.40 3.63 -0.79
N GLU A 230 11.56 4.27 -0.90
CA GLU A 230 12.33 4.38 -2.16
C GLU A 230 11.50 4.90 -3.35
N PHE A 231 10.62 5.88 -3.08
CA PHE A 231 9.70 6.45 -4.06
C PHE A 231 10.43 7.04 -5.27
N GLY A 232 11.58 7.67 -5.06
CA GLY A 232 12.37 8.29 -6.13
C GLY A 232 12.84 7.29 -7.18
N ARG A 233 13.31 6.11 -6.74
CA ARG A 233 13.68 5.01 -7.64
C ARG A 233 12.46 4.48 -8.38
N TYR A 234 11.30 4.40 -7.72
CA TYR A 234 10.08 3.98 -8.40
C TYR A 234 9.64 4.99 -9.48
N LEU A 235 9.80 6.30 -9.24
CA LEU A 235 9.56 7.33 -10.26
C LEU A 235 10.41 7.07 -11.51
N GLU A 236 11.72 6.82 -11.34
CA GLU A 236 12.62 6.48 -12.45
C GLU A 236 12.15 5.24 -13.21
N PHE A 237 11.79 4.18 -12.48
CA PHE A 237 11.24 2.95 -13.07
C PHE A 237 9.96 3.23 -13.88
N SER A 238 9.04 4.03 -13.33
CA SER A 238 7.76 4.34 -14.00
C SER A 238 7.93 5.12 -15.30
N VAL A 239 8.98 5.94 -15.40
CA VAL A 239 9.34 6.68 -16.62
C VAL A 239 10.01 5.76 -17.63
N GLN A 240 10.88 4.85 -17.19
CA GLN A 240 11.59 3.92 -18.08
C GLN A 240 10.70 2.80 -18.62
N LYS A 241 9.76 2.30 -17.80
CA LYS A 241 8.90 1.15 -18.09
C LYS A 241 7.43 1.44 -17.76
N PRO A 242 6.80 2.45 -18.40
CA PRO A 242 5.44 2.89 -18.06
C PRO A 242 4.37 1.82 -18.30
N HIS A 243 4.61 0.87 -19.21
CA HIS A 243 3.72 -0.25 -19.48
C HIS A 243 3.74 -1.33 -18.39
N ILE A 244 4.83 -1.41 -17.61
CA ILE A 244 4.97 -2.35 -16.48
C ILE A 244 4.50 -1.66 -15.18
N ALA A 245 4.82 -0.38 -15.01
CA ALA A 245 4.44 0.39 -13.82
C ALA A 245 2.94 0.73 -13.73
N GLY A 246 2.21 0.57 -14.84
CA GLY A 246 0.84 1.04 -15.03
C GLY A 246 0.84 2.45 -15.64
N SER A 247 0.28 2.59 -16.84
CA SER A 247 0.25 3.88 -17.55
C SER A 247 -0.56 4.91 -16.77
N GLY A 248 0.10 5.99 -16.32
CA GLY A 248 -0.53 7.03 -15.50
C GLY A 248 -0.82 6.62 -14.06
N ALA A 249 -0.30 5.48 -13.57
CA ALA A 249 -0.65 4.96 -12.25
C ALA A 249 -0.26 5.91 -11.10
N LEU A 250 0.86 6.62 -11.21
CA LEU A 250 1.24 7.64 -10.23
C LEU A 250 0.23 8.79 -10.16
N GLN A 251 -0.21 9.29 -11.31
CA GLN A 251 -1.25 10.34 -11.36
C GLN A 251 -2.54 9.83 -10.73
N GLN A 252 -2.96 8.61 -11.07
CA GLN A 252 -4.14 7.98 -10.48
C GLN A 252 -4.01 7.81 -8.96
N LEU A 253 -2.83 7.43 -8.44
CA LEU A 253 -2.58 7.37 -7.00
C LEU A 253 -2.78 8.74 -6.34
N PHE A 254 -2.18 9.80 -6.89
CA PHE A 254 -2.31 11.15 -6.34
C PHE A 254 -3.76 11.63 -6.38
N GLU A 255 -4.45 11.51 -7.51
CA GLU A 255 -5.87 11.88 -7.63
C GLU A 255 -6.75 11.08 -6.66
N CYS A 256 -6.44 9.79 -6.48
CA CYS A 256 -7.15 8.89 -5.59
C CYS A 256 -7.00 9.27 -4.12
N VAL A 257 -5.76 9.56 -3.69
CA VAL A 257 -5.48 10.00 -2.32
C VAL A 257 -6.12 11.38 -2.08
N GLN A 258 -6.04 12.30 -3.04
CA GLN A 258 -6.64 13.63 -2.92
C GLN A 258 -8.16 13.54 -2.77
N ALA A 259 -8.83 12.73 -3.60
CA ALA A 259 -10.28 12.52 -3.53
C ALA A 259 -10.75 11.81 -2.24
N ASN A 260 -9.83 11.16 -1.53
CA ASN A 260 -10.09 10.44 -0.28
C ASN A 260 -9.28 10.99 0.90
N GLY A 261 -8.81 12.23 0.80
CA GLY A 261 -7.89 12.85 1.76
C GLY A 261 -8.45 13.02 3.17
N ASP A 262 -9.76 12.83 3.33
CA ASP A 262 -10.41 12.80 4.64
C ASP A 262 -9.95 11.64 5.52
N ARG A 263 -9.47 10.53 4.92
CA ARG A 263 -9.03 9.32 5.64
C ARG A 263 -7.91 8.54 4.98
N VAL A 264 -7.43 8.96 3.80
CA VAL A 264 -6.33 8.32 3.09
C VAL A 264 -5.15 9.27 3.09
N PHE A 265 -3.99 8.81 3.55
CA PHE A 265 -2.77 9.60 3.62
C PHE A 265 -1.64 8.88 2.90
N LEU A 266 -0.87 9.61 2.09
CA LEU A 266 0.32 9.10 1.39
C LEU A 266 1.59 9.74 1.97
N LEU A 267 2.45 8.91 2.54
CA LEU A 267 3.80 9.26 2.99
C LEU A 267 4.82 8.62 2.06
N SER A 268 5.59 9.43 1.34
CA SER A 268 6.63 8.95 0.43
C SER A 268 8.02 9.31 0.94
N PHE A 269 8.98 8.40 0.78
CA PHE A 269 10.39 8.60 1.10
C PHE A 269 11.24 8.66 -0.18
N ILE A 270 11.99 9.75 -0.34
CA ILE A 270 12.95 9.96 -1.43
C ILE A 270 14.38 10.06 -0.89
N GLN A 271 15.33 9.65 -1.73
CA GLN A 271 16.77 9.82 -1.54
C GLN A 271 17.28 11.12 -2.14
#